data_AF-A0A7R8APY9-F1
#
_entry.id   AF-A0A7R8APY9-F1
#
_cell.length_a   1.000
_cell.length_b   1.000
_cell.length_c   1.000
_cell.angle_alpha   90.00
_cell.angle_beta   90.00
_cell.angle_gamma   90.00
#
_symmetry.space_group_name_H-M   'P 1'
#
loop_
_entity.id
_entity.type
_entity.pdbx_description
1 polymer ?
#
loop_
_entity_poly.entity_id
_entity_poly.type
_entity_poly.pdbx_seq_one_letter_code
_entity_poly.pdbx_strand_id
1 'polypeptide(L)'
;MSQPGGCGQASQEAKDIMKSLRKDPTGMGFTHLATDGVLRALDGDRNVVDYRRLSPEEIKLAFEIYPPAFRAQLEDKFIGVDGRNVTDAQCLHPDASLLPPETDSEGQNVSRADDA
;
A
#
# COMPACT_ATOMS: atom_id res chain seq x y z
N MET A 1 23.21 12.68 29.27
CA MET A 1 21.84 12.38 28.81
C MET A 1 21.40 13.50 27.89
N SER A 2 21.57 13.36 26.57
CA SER A 2 21.00 14.28 25.58
C SER A 2 21.30 13.77 24.18
N GLN A 3 20.26 13.34 23.48
CA GLN A 3 20.13 13.61 22.05
C GLN A 3 18.71 14.14 21.80
N PRO A 4 18.56 15.44 21.51
CA PRO A 4 17.35 16.02 20.96
C PRO A 4 17.46 15.96 19.43
N GLY A 5 16.53 15.30 18.77
CA GLY A 5 16.50 15.20 17.31
C GLY A 5 15.25 14.48 16.83
N GLY A 6 14.19 15.25 16.56
CA GLY A 6 12.89 14.79 16.05
C GLY A 6 12.94 14.27 14.61
N CYS A 7 13.85 13.33 14.31
CA CYS A 7 13.92 12.60 13.04
C CYS A 7 13.58 11.10 13.24
N GLY A 8 13.33 10.67 14.49
CA GLY A 8 13.11 9.25 14.83
C GLY A 8 11.65 8.83 15.07
N GLN A 9 10.74 9.76 15.39
CA GLN A 9 9.38 9.40 15.84
C GLN A 9 8.46 9.02 14.68
N ALA A 10 8.36 9.85 13.65
CA ALA A 10 7.48 9.58 12.53
C ALA A 10 7.97 8.37 11.68
N SER A 11 9.29 8.14 11.58
CA SER A 11 9.83 6.87 11.05
C SER A 11 9.53 5.65 11.93
N GLN A 12 9.43 5.82 13.25
CA GLN A 12 9.07 4.74 14.17
C GLN A 12 7.58 4.41 14.05
N GLU A 13 6.70 5.40 14.11
CA GLU A 13 5.26 5.22 13.91
C GLU A 13 4.94 4.60 12.56
N ALA A 14 5.63 5.01 11.50
CA ALA A 14 5.50 4.39 10.19
C ALA A 14 5.86 2.90 10.20
N LYS A 15 6.96 2.54 10.88
CA LYS A 15 7.35 1.13 11.05
C LYS A 15 6.32 0.36 11.87
N ASP A 16 5.76 0.97 12.90
CA ASP A 16 4.72 0.37 13.74
C ASP A 16 3.42 0.14 12.93
N ILE A 17 3.04 1.07 12.05
CA ILE A 17 1.94 0.89 11.10
C ILE A 17 2.20 -0.33 10.20
N MET A 18 3.38 -0.45 9.59
CA MET A 18 3.71 -1.60 8.73
C MET A 18 3.81 -2.92 9.50
N LYS A 19 4.23 -2.88 10.76
CA LYS A 19 4.32 -4.07 11.64
C LYS A 19 2.97 -4.50 12.21
N SER A 20 1.96 -3.64 12.15
CA SER A 20 0.64 -3.97 12.67
C SER A 20 -0.11 -5.00 11.84
N LEU A 21 0.27 -5.15 10.56
CA LEU A 21 -0.30 -6.17 9.69
C LEU A 21 0.35 -7.53 9.93
N ARG A 22 -0.49 -8.57 9.93
CA ARG A 22 -0.05 -9.95 9.81
C ARG A 22 0.64 -10.14 8.48
N LYS A 23 1.86 -10.65 8.55
CA LYS A 23 2.62 -11.05 7.37
C LYS A 23 2.26 -12.48 7.02
N ASP A 24 2.35 -12.76 5.73
CA ASP A 24 2.27 -14.12 5.23
C ASP A 24 3.36 -14.99 5.91
N PRO A 25 2.97 -16.14 6.52
CA PRO A 25 3.90 -17.03 7.19
C PRO A 25 4.93 -17.66 6.24
N THR A 26 4.66 -17.70 4.93
CA THR A 26 5.63 -18.21 3.95
C THR A 26 6.74 -17.20 3.64
N GLY A 27 6.55 -15.93 4.03
CA GLY A 27 7.49 -14.84 3.77
C GLY A 27 7.54 -14.39 2.30
N MET A 28 6.65 -14.93 1.46
CA MET A 28 6.52 -14.54 0.05
C MET A 28 5.54 -13.39 -0.15
N GLY A 29 4.76 -13.06 0.88
CA GLY A 29 3.85 -11.93 0.87
C GLY A 29 4.51 -10.55 0.91
N PHE A 30 3.75 -9.53 0.53
CA PHE A 30 4.17 -8.14 0.51
C PHE A 30 3.07 -7.22 1.05
N THR A 31 3.45 -5.99 1.38
CA THR A 31 2.51 -4.96 1.83
C THR A 31 2.31 -3.92 0.74
N HIS A 32 1.06 -3.55 0.49
CA HIS A 32 0.68 -2.60 -0.54
C HIS A 32 -0.25 -1.54 0.04
N LEU A 33 0.14 -0.28 -0.06
CA LEU A 33 -0.70 0.86 0.26
C LEU A 33 -1.36 1.33 -1.02
N ALA A 34 -2.65 1.04 -1.18
CA ALA A 34 -3.39 1.44 -2.37
C ALA A 34 -3.94 2.87 -2.23
N THR A 35 -4.31 3.49 -3.36
CA THR A 35 -4.77 4.90 -3.42
C THR A 35 -6.12 5.16 -2.75
N ASP A 36 -6.74 4.13 -2.17
CA ASP A 36 -7.91 4.24 -1.30
C ASP A 36 -7.54 4.46 0.17
N GLY A 37 -6.24 4.51 0.51
CA GLY A 37 -5.76 4.76 1.86
C GLY A 37 -5.76 3.52 2.75
N VAL A 38 -5.91 2.33 2.16
CA VAL A 38 -5.89 1.07 2.88
C VAL A 38 -4.58 0.35 2.63
N LEU A 39 -3.90 0.03 3.73
CA LEU A 39 -2.69 -0.79 3.71
C LEU A 39 -3.09 -2.26 3.77
N ARG A 40 -2.75 -3.02 2.73
CA ARG A 40 -3.07 -4.44 2.60
C ARG A 40 -1.81 -5.27 2.70
N ALA A 41 -1.86 -6.38 3.43
CA ALA A 41 -0.89 -7.44 3.37
C ALA A 41 -1.41 -8.53 2.43
N LEU A 42 -0.63 -8.84 1.41
CA LEU A 42 -0.93 -9.87 0.43
C LEU A 42 0.02 -11.05 0.64
N ASP A 43 -0.44 -12.27 0.39
CA ASP A 43 0.41 -13.45 0.30
C ASP A 43 1.10 -13.57 -1.08
N GLY A 44 1.86 -14.65 -1.28
CA GLY A 44 2.54 -14.93 -2.54
C GLY A 44 1.59 -15.14 -3.73
N ASP A 45 0.34 -15.49 -3.48
CA ASP A 45 -0.73 -15.66 -4.47
C ASP A 45 -1.56 -14.38 -4.67
N ARG A 46 -1.11 -13.24 -4.11
CA ARG A 46 -1.80 -11.94 -4.16
C ARG A 46 -3.17 -11.95 -3.47
N ASN A 47 -3.42 -12.86 -2.53
CA ASN A 47 -4.63 -12.80 -1.70
C ASN A 47 -4.40 -11.87 -0.51
N VAL A 48 -5.39 -11.04 -0.18
CA VAL A 48 -5.35 -10.19 1.00
C VAL A 48 -5.47 -11.06 2.25
N VAL A 49 -4.36 -11.21 2.98
CA VAL A 49 -4.31 -11.96 4.25
C VAL A 49 -4.60 -11.07 5.45
N ASP A 50 -4.33 -9.77 5.34
CA ASP A 50 -4.64 -8.79 6.37
C ASP A 50 -4.77 -7.39 5.77
N TYR A 51 -5.46 -6.49 6.45
CA TYR A 51 -5.62 -5.11 6.02
C TYR A 51 -5.77 -4.15 7.19
N ARG A 52 -5.33 -2.91 6.97
CA ARG A 52 -5.47 -1.81 7.92
C ARG A 52 -5.92 -0.56 7.19
N ARG A 53 -7.05 -0.03 7.64
CA ARG A 53 -7.59 1.25 7.22
C ARG A 53 -6.77 2.35 7.89
N LEU A 54 -6.10 3.18 7.10
CA LEU A 54 -5.29 4.27 7.62
C LEU A 54 -6.05 5.59 7.51
N SER A 55 -5.90 6.42 8.54
CA SER A 55 -6.31 7.82 8.48
C SER A 55 -5.38 8.63 7.56
N PRO A 56 -5.80 9.80 7.06
CA PRO A 56 -4.96 10.68 6.24
C PRO A 56 -3.62 11.05 6.90
N GLU A 57 -3.59 11.09 8.23
CA GLU A 57 -2.37 11.34 9.01
C GLU A 57 -1.45 10.10 9.04
N GLU A 58 -2.00 8.92 9.29
CA GLU A 58 -1.25 7.66 9.26
C GLU A 58 -0.71 7.33 7.86
N ILE A 59 -1.43 7.69 6.80
CA ILE A 59 -0.96 7.53 5.40
C ILE A 59 0.34 8.32 5.18
N LYS A 60 0.37 9.59 5.65
CA LYS A 60 1.58 10.42 5.58
C LYS A 60 2.73 9.83 6.37
N LEU A 61 2.44 9.29 7.55
CA LEU A 61 3.44 8.58 8.35
C LEU A 61 3.95 7.35 7.59
N ALA A 62 3.09 6.52 7.02
CA ALA A 62 3.50 5.36 6.22
C ALA A 62 4.40 5.75 5.02
N PHE A 63 4.23 6.94 4.45
CA PHE A 63 5.14 7.45 3.41
C PHE A 63 6.56 7.76 3.89
N GLU A 64 6.76 7.95 5.19
CA GLU A 64 8.10 8.17 5.77
C GLU A 64 9.05 6.98 5.57
N ILE A 65 8.52 5.80 5.27
CA ILE A 65 9.31 4.60 5.00
C ILE A 65 9.88 4.61 3.59
N TYR A 66 9.18 5.30 2.67
CA TYR A 66 9.59 5.40 1.28
C TYR A 66 10.66 6.49 1.10
N PRO A 67 11.52 6.35 0.08
CA PRO A 67 12.51 7.37 -0.25
C PRO A 67 11.83 8.71 -0.58
N PRO A 68 12.45 9.85 -0.23
CA PRO A 68 11.86 11.17 -0.45
C PRO A 68 11.49 11.45 -1.92
N ALA A 69 12.21 10.85 -2.88
CA ALA A 69 11.92 10.97 -4.32
C ALA A 69 10.53 10.40 -4.72
N PHE A 70 10.01 9.43 -3.96
CA PHE A 70 8.70 8.84 -4.21
C PHE A 70 7.61 9.51 -3.37
N ARG A 71 7.95 10.06 -2.19
CA ARG A 71 6.98 10.68 -1.27
C ARG A 71 6.15 11.77 -1.93
N ALA A 72 6.78 12.71 -2.64
CA ALA A 72 6.06 13.82 -3.27
C ALA A 72 5.03 13.36 -4.32
N GLN A 73 5.35 12.29 -5.07
CA GLN A 73 4.45 11.72 -6.07
C GLN A 73 3.31 10.93 -5.43
N LEU A 74 3.55 10.34 -4.26
CA LEU A 74 2.55 9.61 -3.49
C LEU A 74 1.65 10.57 -2.71
N GLU A 75 2.17 11.62 -2.11
CA GLU A 75 1.36 12.59 -1.35
C GLU A 75 0.27 13.21 -2.22
N ASP A 76 0.58 13.62 -3.45
CA ASP A 76 -0.38 14.19 -4.40
C ASP A 76 -1.56 13.24 -4.69
N LYS A 77 -1.25 11.95 -4.91
CA LYS A 77 -2.25 10.91 -5.17
C LYS A 77 -3.15 10.61 -3.97
N PHE A 78 -2.70 10.94 -2.76
CA PHE A 78 -3.39 10.62 -1.51
C PHE A 78 -3.98 11.87 -0.83
N ILE A 79 -3.98 13.03 -1.50
CA ILE A 79 -4.65 14.24 -0.99
C ILE A 79 -6.14 13.96 -0.85
N GLY A 80 -6.65 14.06 0.38
CA GLY A 80 -8.07 13.86 0.69
C GLY A 80 -8.50 12.39 0.74
N VAL A 81 -7.56 11.45 0.67
CA VAL A 81 -7.84 10.01 0.79
C VAL A 81 -7.94 9.63 2.28
N ASP A 82 -9.02 8.95 2.65
CA ASP A 82 -9.24 8.40 4.01
C ASP A 82 -9.66 6.93 3.91
N GLY A 83 -8.76 6.03 4.31
CA GLY A 83 -8.99 4.58 4.27
C GLY A 83 -10.08 4.12 5.23
N ARG A 84 -10.48 4.93 6.22
CA ARG A 84 -11.56 4.60 7.16
C ARG A 84 -12.95 4.65 6.51
N ASN A 85 -13.07 5.30 5.36
CA ASN A 85 -14.29 5.29 4.55
C ASN A 85 -14.47 4.01 3.72
N VAL A 86 -13.44 3.17 3.64
CA VAL A 86 -13.49 1.89 2.91
C VAL A 86 -14.11 0.82 3.80
N THR A 87 -15.04 0.05 3.23
CA THR A 87 -15.71 -1.05 3.93
C THR A 87 -14.81 -2.28 4.05
N ASP A 88 -15.03 -3.13 5.05
CA ASP A 88 -14.26 -4.37 5.25
C ASP A 88 -14.31 -5.30 4.02
N ALA A 89 -15.45 -5.34 3.31
CA ALA A 89 -15.58 -6.10 2.07
C ALA A 89 -14.65 -5.59 0.96
N GLN A 90 -14.55 -4.27 0.77
CA GLN A 90 -13.64 -3.65 -0.21
C GLN A 90 -12.17 -3.72 0.22
N CYS A 91 -11.91 -3.86 1.52
CA CYS A 91 -10.56 -4.09 2.01
C CYS A 91 -10.06 -5.49 1.61
N LEU A 92 -10.91 -6.50 1.77
CA LEU A 92 -10.64 -7.90 1.40
C LEU A 92 -10.69 -8.14 -0.12
N HIS A 93 -11.59 -7.47 -0.81
CA HIS A 93 -11.79 -7.55 -2.26
C HIS A 93 -11.64 -6.16 -2.90
N PRO A 94 -10.41 -5.64 -2.99
CA PRO A 94 -10.17 -4.39 -3.69
C PRO A 94 -10.46 -4.52 -5.19
N ASP A 95 -10.79 -3.40 -5.82
CA ASP A 95 -10.81 -3.30 -7.28
C ASP A 95 -9.44 -3.64 -7.86
N ALA A 96 -9.42 -4.26 -9.05
CA ALA A 96 -8.18 -4.62 -9.74
C ALA A 96 -7.28 -3.40 -10.01
N SER A 97 -7.86 -2.21 -10.14
CA SER A 97 -7.10 -0.95 -10.28
C SER A 97 -6.34 -0.53 -9.02
N LEU A 98 -6.71 -1.04 -7.85
CA LEU A 98 -6.06 -0.78 -6.56
C LEU A 98 -5.00 -1.81 -6.20
N LEU A 99 -4.98 -2.95 -6.91
CA LEU A 99 -3.92 -3.94 -6.77
C LEU A 99 -2.73 -3.53 -7.65
N PRO A 100 -1.49 -3.86 -7.24
CA PRO A 100 -0.37 -3.73 -8.15
C PRO A 100 -0.66 -4.57 -9.39
N PRO A 101 -0.28 -4.08 -10.60
CA PRO A 101 -0.46 -4.84 -11.81
C PRO A 101 0.17 -6.21 -11.61
N GLU A 102 -0.53 -7.25 -12.05
CA GLU A 102 0.09 -8.55 -12.10
C GLU A 102 1.35 -8.37 -12.96
N THR A 103 2.53 -8.62 -12.39
CA THR A 103 3.74 -8.77 -13.22
C THR A 103 3.57 -10.06 -13.98
N ASP A 104 2.66 -10.05 -14.93
CA ASP A 104 2.72 -10.93 -16.06
C ASP A 104 4.05 -10.56 -16.71
N SER A 105 5.00 -11.48 -16.65
CA SER A 105 6.04 -11.50 -17.66
C SER A 105 5.37 -11.83 -19.00
N GLU A 106 4.50 -10.97 -19.50
CA GLU A 106 3.93 -11.05 -20.83
C GLU A 106 4.29 -9.77 -21.57
N GLY A 107 5.32 -9.94 -22.41
CA GLY A 107 5.48 -9.05 -23.55
C GLY A 107 4.16 -9.00 -24.32
N GLN A 108 3.70 -7.77 -24.52
CA GLN A 108 2.84 -7.35 -25.62
C GLN A 108 1.45 -7.98 -25.71
N ASN A 109 0.52 -7.28 -25.07
CA ASN A 109 -0.74 -6.89 -25.70
C ASN A 109 -0.51 -6.52 -27.19
N VAL A 110 -1.12 -7.26 -28.12
CA VAL A 110 -1.87 -6.63 -29.21
C VAL A 110 -3.16 -7.41 -29.43
N SER A 111 -4.22 -6.89 -28.84
CA SER A 111 -5.54 -6.97 -29.45
C SER A 111 -5.46 -6.37 -30.86
N ARG A 112 -5.42 -7.21 -31.90
CA ARG A 112 -5.88 -6.81 -33.22
C ARG A 112 -7.17 -7.59 -33.50
N ALA A 113 -8.26 -6.87 -33.31
CA ALA A 113 -9.61 -7.25 -33.68
C ALA A 113 -9.69 -7.68 -35.16
N ASP A 114 -10.57 -8.66 -35.38
CA ASP A 114 -11.52 -8.79 -36.48
C ASP A 114 -11.10 -8.54 -37.95
N ASP A 115 -11.30 -9.61 -38.72
CA ASP A 115 -12.21 -9.70 -39.87
C ASP A 115 -11.77 -9.20 -41.26
N ALA A 116 -12.04 -10.09 -42.23
CA ALA A 116 -11.99 -10.02 -43.69
C ALA A 116 -10.65 -10.21 -44.43
#